data_AF-A0A8H7BMX2-F1
#
_entry.id   AF-A0A8H7BMX2-F1
#
_cell.length_a   1.000
_cell.length_b   1.000
_cell.length_c   1.000
_cell.angle_alpha   90.00
_cell.angle_beta   90.00
_cell.angle_gamma   90.00
#
_symmetry.space_group_name_H-M   'P 1'
#
loop_
_entity.id
_entity.type
_entity.pdbx_description
1 polymer ?
#
loop_
_entity_poly.entity_id
_entity_poly.type
_entity_poly.pdbx_seq_one_letter_code
_entity_poly.pdbx_strand_id
1 'polypeptide(L)'
;MPILHDLRFDLLTVQVKQPGSGQGQGDLQKIAQEMKAMIDSMIDSLAKTRIQSPVVCGIGVNGFECHTYKMDLGYDGIYRLIELDDVMVASSIDDLAKVKRILAALLKTRSTFLNFTRDNSNTSISSSDSQERRSLKERKP
;
A
#
# COMPACT_ATOMS: atom_id res chain seq x y z
N MET A 1 -27.08 -17.90 0.02
CA MET A 1 -25.88 -17.36 0.71
C MET A 1 -25.07 -16.61 -0.31
N PRO A 2 -24.69 -15.34 -0.11
CA PRO A 2 -23.72 -14.71 -0.99
C PRO A 2 -22.36 -15.35 -0.69
N ILE A 3 -21.72 -15.84 -1.75
CA ILE A 3 -20.33 -16.31 -1.73
C ILE A 3 -19.48 -15.06 -1.49
N LEU A 4 -18.82 -14.97 -0.34
CA LEU A 4 -17.78 -13.98 -0.10
C LEU A 4 -16.66 -14.26 -1.10
N HIS A 5 -16.58 -13.48 -2.16
CA HIS A 5 -15.39 -13.45 -2.98
C HIS A 5 -14.25 -12.96 -2.09
N ASP A 6 -13.19 -13.76 -2.01
CA ASP A 6 -11.97 -13.43 -1.28
C ASP A 6 -11.35 -12.20 -1.96
N LEU A 7 -11.52 -11.02 -1.35
CA LEU A 7 -11.02 -9.76 -1.89
C LEU A 7 -9.51 -9.71 -1.71
N ARG A 8 -8.79 -9.94 -2.81
CA ARG A 8 -7.34 -9.88 -2.85
C ARG A 8 -6.92 -8.51 -3.40
N PHE A 9 -6.30 -7.71 -2.55
CA PHE A 9 -5.77 -6.40 -2.92
C PHE A 9 -4.24 -6.48 -3.01
N ASP A 10 -3.69 -6.03 -4.13
CA ASP A 10 -2.26 -5.81 -4.25
C ASP A 10 -1.90 -4.54 -3.48
N LEU A 11 -1.10 -4.67 -2.42
CA LEU A 11 -0.80 -3.58 -1.50
C LEU A 11 0.70 -3.24 -1.43
N LEU A 12 1.53 -4.04 -2.09
CA LEU A 12 2.96 -3.86 -2.17
C LEU A 12 3.44 -4.08 -3.60
N THR A 13 4.19 -3.12 -4.13
CA THR A 13 4.97 -3.28 -5.36
C THR A 13 6.46 -3.19 -5.05
N VAL A 14 7.26 -3.99 -5.73
CA VAL A 14 8.72 -4.02 -5.57
C VAL A 14 9.36 -3.95 -6.94
N GLN A 15 10.25 -2.97 -7.11
CA GLN A 15 11.07 -2.82 -8.31
C GLN A 15 12.54 -2.98 -7.95
N VAL A 16 13.25 -3.85 -8.65
CA VAL A 16 14.68 -4.11 -8.40
C VAL A 16 15.45 -3.94 -9.70
N LYS A 17 16.56 -3.20 -9.61
CA LYS A 17 17.50 -2.98 -10.71
C LYS A 17 18.93 -3.34 -10.32
N GLN A 18 19.66 -3.81 -11.32
CA GLN A 18 21.08 -4.11 -11.17
C GLN A 18 21.89 -2.80 -11.02
N PRO A 19 22.98 -2.82 -10.21
CA PRO A 19 23.91 -1.70 -10.14
C PRO A 19 24.46 -1.34 -11.52
N GLY A 20 24.55 -0.05 -11.83
CA GLY A 20 25.09 0.44 -13.10
C GLY A 20 24.11 0.43 -14.28
N SER A 21 22.87 -0.06 -14.11
CA SER A 21 21.80 0.26 -15.04
C SER A 21 21.41 1.73 -14.85
N GLY A 22 21.55 2.57 -15.89
CA GLY A 22 21.53 4.03 -15.78
C GLY A 22 20.43 4.60 -14.88
N GLN A 23 20.83 5.52 -13.98
CA GLN A 23 19.95 6.26 -13.09
C GLN A 23 19.10 7.24 -13.90
N GLY A 24 17.77 7.17 -13.78
CA GLY A 24 16.90 8.15 -14.40
C GLY A 24 15.61 8.34 -13.62
N GLN A 25 15.07 9.57 -13.67
CA GLN A 25 13.73 9.93 -13.16
C GLN A 25 12.62 8.94 -13.58
N GLY A 26 12.83 8.19 -14.67
CA GLY A 26 11.90 7.17 -15.15
C GLY A 26 11.63 6.02 -14.17
N ASP A 27 12.51 5.74 -13.20
CA ASP A 27 12.30 4.63 -12.26
C ASP A 27 11.34 4.99 -11.14
N LEU A 28 11.51 6.18 -10.57
CA LEU A 28 10.53 6.73 -9.63
C LEU A 28 9.15 6.87 -10.30
N GLN A 29 9.12 7.26 -11.58
CA GLN A 29 7.88 7.35 -12.33
C GLN A 29 7.20 5.99 -12.50
N LYS A 30 7.96 4.92 -12.78
CA LYS A 30 7.40 3.56 -12.92
C LYS A 30 6.79 3.05 -11.62
N ILE A 31 7.51 3.17 -10.51
CA ILE A 31 6.97 2.73 -9.22
C ILE A 31 5.73 3.55 -8.84
N ALA A 32 5.74 4.86 -9.13
CA ALA A 32 4.57 5.71 -8.91
C ALA A 32 3.37 5.31 -9.76
N GLN A 33 3.58 4.98 -11.04
CA GLN A 33 2.52 4.52 -11.94
C GLN A 33 1.91 3.19 -11.46
N GLU A 34 2.73 2.27 -10.98
CA GLU A 34 2.27 0.97 -10.51
C GLU A 34 1.48 1.10 -9.20
N MET A 35 1.99 1.93 -8.27
CA MET A 35 1.26 2.25 -7.04
C MET A 35 -0.07 2.95 -7.34
N LYS A 36 -0.10 3.86 -8.31
CA LYS A 36 -1.34 4.50 -8.77
C LYS A 36 -2.33 3.47 -9.30
N ALA A 37 -1.89 2.58 -10.19
CA ALA A 37 -2.75 1.54 -10.76
C ALA A 37 -3.35 0.62 -9.68
N MET A 38 -2.58 0.31 -8.63
CA MET A 38 -3.07 -0.45 -7.47
C MET A 38 -4.14 0.31 -6.69
N ILE A 39 -3.96 1.61 -6.44
CA ILE A 39 -4.99 2.46 -5.81
C ILE A 39 -6.24 2.52 -6.67
N ASP A 40 -6.10 2.73 -7.98
CA ASP A 40 -7.22 2.81 -8.91
C ASP A 40 -8.02 1.51 -8.89
N SER A 41 -7.34 0.36 -8.90
CA SER A 41 -7.98 -0.96 -8.76
C SER A 41 -8.74 -1.12 -7.44
N MET A 42 -8.23 -0.56 -6.33
CA MET A 42 -8.91 -0.57 -5.03
C MET A 42 -10.18 0.29 -5.01
N ILE A 43 -10.16 1.41 -5.72
CA ILE A 43 -11.30 2.33 -5.84
C ILE A 43 -12.37 1.75 -6.78
N ASP A 44 -11.93 1.20 -7.92
CA ASP A 44 -12.79 0.68 -8.98
C ASP A 44 -13.34 -0.73 -8.69
N SER A 45 -12.78 -1.42 -7.68
CA SER A 45 -13.28 -2.70 -7.18
C SER A 45 -14.80 -2.65 -6.97
N LEU A 46 -15.52 -3.35 -7.85
CA LEU A 46 -16.99 -3.48 -7.88
C LEU A 46 -17.56 -4.20 -6.64
N ALA A 47 -16.70 -4.64 -5.72
CA ALA A 47 -17.13 -5.17 -4.44
C ALA A 47 -17.82 -4.06 -3.63
N LYS A 48 -18.85 -4.44 -2.87
CA LYS A 48 -19.70 -3.53 -2.09
C LYS A 48 -18.97 -2.67 -1.05
N THR A 49 -17.66 -2.85 -0.88
CA THR A 49 -16.78 -2.11 0.01
C THR A 49 -15.82 -1.24 -0.80
N ARG A 50 -16.28 -0.06 -1.23
CA ARG A 50 -15.37 0.98 -1.73
C ARG A 50 -14.36 1.31 -0.62
N ILE A 51 -13.06 1.17 -0.90
CA ILE A 51 -12.02 1.61 0.02
C ILE A 51 -11.98 3.14 -0.03
N GLN A 52 -12.36 3.81 1.05
CA GLN A 52 -12.47 5.27 1.09
C GLN A 52 -11.12 5.99 1.16
N SER A 53 -10.07 5.32 1.62
CA SER A 53 -8.76 5.93 1.81
C SER A 53 -7.64 4.98 1.44
N PRO A 54 -7.55 4.51 0.18
CA PRO A 54 -6.58 3.49 -0.23
C PRO A 54 -5.14 3.95 0.00
N VAL A 55 -4.33 3.06 0.55
CA VAL A 55 -2.89 3.25 0.75
C VAL A 55 -2.16 2.02 0.21
N VAL A 56 -1.11 2.25 -0.55
CA VAL A 56 -0.22 1.20 -1.05
C VAL A 56 1.22 1.50 -0.72
N CYS A 57 2.04 0.47 -0.58
CA CYS A 57 3.47 0.60 -0.32
C CYS A 57 4.29 0.21 -1.55
N GLY A 58 5.44 0.85 -1.72
CA GLY A 58 6.38 0.59 -2.80
C GLY A 58 7.78 0.42 -2.24
N ILE A 59 8.57 -0.46 -2.84
CA ILE A 59 10.00 -0.58 -2.59
C ILE A 59 10.73 -0.48 -3.93
N GLY A 60 11.61 0.51 -4.06
CA GLY A 60 12.46 0.70 -5.24
C GLY A 60 13.92 0.44 -4.88
N VAL A 61 14.54 -0.54 -5.53
CA VAL A 61 15.96 -0.85 -5.37
C VAL A 61 16.69 -0.49 -6.67
N ASN A 62 17.57 0.50 -6.60
CA ASN A 62 18.41 0.95 -7.69
C ASN A 62 19.88 0.67 -7.38
N GLY A 63 20.38 -0.46 -7.88
CA GLY A 63 21.71 -0.93 -7.52
C GLY A 63 21.79 -1.27 -6.03
N PHE A 64 22.49 -0.43 -5.27
CA PHE A 64 22.63 -0.58 -3.82
C PHE A 64 21.74 0.39 -3.02
N GLU A 65 21.01 1.29 -3.68
CA GLU A 65 20.09 2.21 -3.02
C GLU A 65 18.71 1.56 -2.94
N CYS A 66 18.15 1.44 -1.73
CA CYS A 66 16.80 0.93 -1.50
C CYS A 66 15.96 2.05 -0.90
N HIS A 67 14.92 2.45 -1.61
CA HIS A 67 13.95 3.44 -1.17
C HIS A 67 12.62 2.76 -0.92
N THR A 68 11.95 3.17 0.14
CA THR A 68 10.62 2.70 0.50
C THR A 68 9.64 3.86 0.40
N TYR A 69 8.45 3.59 -0.12
CA TYR A 69 7.44 4.59 -0.41
C TYR A 69 6.08 4.16 0.12
N LYS A 70 5.24 5.14 0.42
CA LYS A 70 3.79 4.96 0.46
C LYS A 70 3.14 5.86 -0.57
N MET A 71 2.02 5.42 -1.12
CA MET A 71 1.12 6.26 -1.90
C MET A 71 -0.26 6.22 -1.27
N ASP A 72 -0.86 7.39 -1.14
CA ASP A 72 -2.23 7.56 -0.66
C ASP A 72 -2.98 8.58 -1.52
N LEU A 73 -4.31 8.58 -1.40
CA LEU A 73 -5.18 9.58 -2.03
C LEU A 73 -5.43 10.71 -1.02
N GLY A 74 -4.73 11.84 -1.16
CA GLY A 74 -4.85 12.95 -0.22
C GLY A 74 -6.16 13.72 -0.34
N TYR A 75 -6.66 13.81 -1.57
CA TYR A 75 -7.93 14.40 -2.01
C TYR A 75 -8.33 13.75 -3.33
N ASP A 76 -9.58 13.95 -3.78
CA ASP A 76 -10.06 13.40 -5.05
C ASP A 76 -9.11 13.70 -6.22
N GLY A 77 -8.57 12.65 -6.83
CA GLY A 77 -7.65 12.71 -7.97
C GLY A 77 -6.20 13.12 -7.65
N ILE A 78 -5.85 13.35 -6.37
CA ILE A 78 -4.49 13.74 -5.96
C ILE A 78 -3.80 12.59 -5.21
N TYR A 79 -2.90 11.92 -5.93
CA TYR A 79 -2.05 10.85 -5.40
C TYR A 79 -0.80 11.46 -4.78
N ARG A 80 -0.52 11.14 -3.52
CA ARG A 80 0.69 11.59 -2.83
C ARG A 80 1.65 10.43 -2.71
N LEU A 81 2.75 10.50 -3.45
CA LEU A 81 3.89 9.60 -3.25
C LEU A 81 4.79 10.17 -2.16
N ILE A 82 4.98 9.41 -1.08
CA ILE A 82 5.74 9.84 0.09
C ILE A 82 6.84 8.81 0.33
N GLU A 83 8.08 9.26 0.31
CA GLU A 83 9.24 8.44 0.70
C GLU A 83 9.21 8.21 2.23
N LEU A 84 9.32 6.95 2.62
CA LEU A 84 9.29 6.52 4.01
C LEU A 84 10.69 6.38 4.59
N ASP A 85 11.62 5.81 3.83
CA ASP A 85 12.98 5.51 4.25
C ASP A 85 13.86 5.21 3.03
N ASP A 86 15.14 5.54 3.16
CA ASP A 86 16.20 5.21 2.22
C ASP A 86 17.34 4.47 2.94
N VAL A 87 17.79 3.34 2.38
CA VAL A 87 18.85 2.52 2.96
C VAL A 87 19.75 1.97 1.89
N MET A 88 21.04 1.88 2.21
CA MET A 88 22.00 1.18 1.37
C MET A 88 21.93 -0.33 1.62
N VAL A 89 21.69 -1.09 0.55
CA VAL A 89 21.76 -2.55 0.53
C VAL A 89 23.21 -3.00 0.71
N ALA A 90 23.39 -4.12 1.40
CA ALA A 90 24.71 -4.69 1.61
C ALA A 90 25.32 -5.14 0.27
N SER A 91 26.52 -4.67 -0.03
CA SER A 91 27.26 -4.97 -1.26
C SER A 91 28.36 -6.00 -1.04
N SER A 92 28.79 -6.18 0.21
CA SER A 92 29.82 -7.13 0.64
C SER A 92 29.50 -7.71 2.01
N ILE A 93 30.28 -8.68 2.47
CA ILE A 93 30.16 -9.27 3.82
C ILE A 93 30.47 -8.25 4.92
N ASP A 94 31.35 -7.28 4.64
CA ASP A 94 31.71 -6.21 5.57
C ASP A 94 30.53 -5.26 5.86
N ASP A 95 29.52 -5.28 5.00
CA ASP A 95 28.30 -4.49 5.13
C ASP A 95 27.26 -5.13 6.05
N LEU A 96 27.60 -6.18 6.82
CA LEU A 96 26.65 -6.86 7.72
C LEU A 96 25.98 -5.89 8.71
N ALA A 97 26.68 -4.81 9.10
CA ALA A 97 26.12 -3.74 9.92
C ALA A 97 24.92 -3.03 9.26
N LYS A 98 24.86 -2.94 7.93
CA LYS A 98 23.75 -2.35 7.16
C LYS A 98 22.48 -3.20 7.24
N VAL A 99 22.59 -4.52 7.47
CA VAL A 99 21.43 -5.43 7.57
C VAL A 99 20.45 -4.97 8.64
N LYS A 100 20.93 -4.48 9.78
CA LYS A 100 20.06 -3.94 10.84
C LYS A 100 19.22 -2.75 10.36
N ARG A 101 19.82 -1.85 9.56
CA ARG A 101 19.13 -0.68 9.01
C ARG A 101 18.13 -1.09 7.93
N ILE A 102 18.51 -2.02 7.05
CA ILE A 102 17.61 -2.56 6.02
C ILE A 102 16.38 -3.21 6.68
N LEU A 103 16.59 -4.03 7.71
CA LEU A 103 15.49 -4.65 8.45
C LEU A 103 14.60 -3.60 9.12
N ALA A 104 15.17 -2.55 9.71
CA ALA A 104 14.40 -1.47 10.31
C ALA A 104 13.50 -0.74 9.28
N ALA A 105 14.05 -0.43 8.11
CA ALA A 105 13.28 0.20 7.02
C ALA A 105 12.13 -0.70 6.55
N LEU A 106 12.39 -2.00 6.33
CA LEU A 106 11.34 -2.96 5.94
C LEU A 106 10.26 -3.13 7.02
N LEU A 107 10.65 -3.15 8.30
CA LEU A 107 9.71 -3.22 9.41
C LEU A 107 8.83 -1.96 9.52
N LYS A 108 9.38 -0.78 9.20
CA LYS A 108 8.63 0.47 9.14
C LYS A 108 7.61 0.46 8.00
N THR A 109 8.00 -0.01 6.81
CA THR A 109 7.08 -0.22 5.68
C THR A 109 5.98 -1.20 6.06
N ARG A 110 6.32 -2.34 6.68
CA ARG A 110 5.35 -3.32 7.18
C ARG A 110 4.39 -2.72 8.21
N SER A 111 4.88 -1.92 9.13
CA SER A 111 4.05 -1.30 10.17
C SER A 111 3.06 -0.30 9.56
N THR A 112 3.52 0.48 8.57
CA THR A 112 2.67 1.41 7.81
C THR A 112 1.55 0.64 7.08
N PHE A 113 1.91 -0.48 6.45
CA PHE A 113 0.99 -1.38 5.79
C PHE A 113 -0.06 -1.99 6.75
N LEU A 114 0.36 -2.46 7.93
CA LEU A 114 -0.54 -3.08 8.91
C LEU A 114 -1.52 -2.08 9.54
N ASN A 115 -1.06 -0.85 9.80
CA ASN A 115 -1.93 0.18 10.34
C ASN A 115 -3.07 0.50 9.36
N PHE A 116 -2.75 0.59 8.06
CA PHE A 116 -3.76 0.79 7.01
C PHE A 116 -4.79 -0.34 6.94
N THR A 117 -4.35 -1.61 6.92
CA THR A 117 -5.27 -2.75 6.82
C THR A 117 -6.19 -2.88 8.05
N ARG A 118 -5.68 -2.50 9.24
CA ARG A 118 -6.46 -2.43 10.48
C ARG A 118 -7.53 -1.32 10.45
N ASP A 119 -7.23 -0.14 9.94
CA ASP A 119 -8.17 0.99 9.94
C ASP A 119 -9.37 0.74 9.00
N ASN A 120 -9.14 0.02 7.89
CA ASN A 120 -10.20 -0.34 6.94
C ASN A 120 -11.06 -1.55 7.34
N SER A 121 -10.52 -2.48 8.14
CA SER A 121 -11.30 -3.61 8.66
C SER A 121 -12.29 -3.18 9.74
N ASN A 122 -11.98 -2.14 10.52
CA ASN A 122 -12.89 -1.62 11.54
C ASN A 122 -14.05 -0.79 10.96
N THR A 123 -13.83 -0.08 9.85
CA THR A 123 -14.86 0.77 9.22
C THR A 123 -15.95 -0.04 8.51
N SER A 124 -15.60 -1.17 7.91
CA SER A 124 -16.54 -2.04 7.18
C SER A 124 -17.52 -2.81 8.08
N ILE A 125 -17.19 -3.01 9.36
CA ILE A 125 -18.09 -3.63 10.35
C ILE A 125 -19.18 -2.62 10.79
N SER A 126 -18.83 -1.36 11.01
CA SER A 126 -19.75 -0.34 11.54
C SER A 126 -20.88 0.08 10.58
N SER A 127 -20.64 0.03 9.28
CA SER A 127 -21.62 0.42 8.24
C SER A 127 -22.68 -0.64 7.99
N SER A 128 -22.35 -1.92 8.23
CA SER A 128 -23.25 -3.07 8.07
C SER A 128 -24.34 -3.08 9.15
N ASP A 129 -23.96 -2.88 10.42
CA ASP A 129 -24.88 -2.86 11.57
C ASP A 129 -25.87 -1.67 11.55
N SER A 130 -25.45 -0.56 10.93
CA SER A 130 -26.25 0.67 10.85
C SER A 130 -27.37 0.57 9.79
N GLN A 131 -27.16 -0.21 8.72
CA GLN A 131 -28.19 -0.43 7.70
C GLN A 131 -29.22 -1.49 8.13
N GLU A 132 -28.81 -2.52 8.88
CA GLU A 132 -29.74 -3.55 9.37
C GLU A 132 -30.69 -3.03 10.47
N ARG A 133 -30.24 -2.07 11.29
CA ARG A 133 -31.11 -1.41 12.28
C ARG A 133 -32.13 -0.43 11.69
N ARG A 134 -31.89 0.10 10.49
CA ARG A 134 -32.86 0.94 9.77
C ARG A 134 -33.94 0.10 9.08
N SER A 135 -33.58 -1.03 8.47
CA SER A 135 -34.55 -1.91 7.79
C SER A 135 -35.53 -2.61 8.76
N LEU A 136 -35.14 -2.85 10.02
CA LEU A 136 -36.05 -3.37 11.05
C LEU A 136 -37.04 -2.33 11.60
N LYS A 137 -36.73 -1.03 11.53
CA LYS A 137 -37.64 0.04 12.02
C LYS A 137 -38.76 0.37 11.04
N GLU A 138 -38.57 0.10 9.75
CA GLU A 138 -39.58 0.33 8.70
C GLU A 138 -40.52 -0.87 8.46
N ARG A 139 -40.37 -1.95 9.23
CA ARG A 139 -41.16 -3.19 9.11
C ARG A 139 -42.12 -3.45 10.27
N LYS A 140 -42.45 -2.44 11.08
CA LYS A 140 -43.55 -2.58 12.05
C LYS A 140 -44.84 -1.99 11.45
N PRO A 141 -45.93 -2.79 11.40
CA PRO A 141 -47.22 -2.39 10.81
C PRO A 141 -47.90 -1.28 11.59
#